data_AF-A0A3N2RDU6-F1
#
_entry.id   AF-A0A3N2RDU6-F1
#
_cell.length_a   1.000
_cell.length_b   1.000
_cell.length_c   1.000
_cell.angle_alpha   90.00
_cell.angle_beta   90.00
_cell.angle_gamma   90.00
#
_symmetry.space_group_name_H-M   'P 1'
#
loop_
_entity.id
_entity.type
_entity.pdbx_description
1 polymer ?
#
loop_
_entity_poly.entity_id
_entity_poly.type
_entity_poly.pdbx_seq_one_letter_code
_entity_poly.pdbx_strand_id
1 'polypeptide(L)'
;MPSVGAAQAATATPRIRRVQNQKRIAPGPTMTPAARLPAHKHDLAAVEALARLPASAWIAHAPQLLEWLRDGNWPVARPVARLLASTGAATMPALARVFDGDDAIWKCGCIESLLAALPPADWESLRPRLQRLADAPDPAELAEGAAEAAQTLLRRRDRA
;
A
#
# COMPACT_ATOMS: atom_id res chain seq x y z
N MET A 1 -39.02 -79.25 11.93
CA MET A 1 -38.95 -79.67 10.52
C MET A 1 -38.36 -78.51 9.71
N PRO A 2 -37.50 -78.81 8.72
CA PRO A 2 -36.22 -78.16 8.40
C PRO A 2 -36.41 -76.91 7.50
N SER A 3 -35.44 -76.02 7.26
CA SER A 3 -34.24 -76.28 6.47
C SER A 3 -33.23 -75.15 6.52
N VAL A 4 -31.98 -75.58 6.45
CA VAL A 4 -30.74 -74.85 6.20
C VAL A 4 -30.79 -74.13 4.85
N GLY A 5 -30.23 -72.92 4.78
CA GLY A 5 -29.98 -72.21 3.53
C GLY A 5 -28.91 -71.14 3.73
N ALA A 6 -27.77 -71.34 3.09
CA ALA A 6 -26.51 -70.65 3.31
C ALA A 6 -26.36 -69.33 2.51
N ALA A 7 -25.26 -68.63 2.81
CA ALA A 7 -24.61 -67.57 2.02
C ALA A 7 -25.35 -66.21 2.04
N GLN A 8 -24.71 -65.05 2.12
CA GLN A 8 -23.40 -64.64 1.61
C GLN A 8 -23.03 -63.25 2.17
N ALA A 9 -21.76 -62.88 1.97
CA ALA A 9 -21.04 -61.70 2.45
C ALA A 9 -21.66 -60.31 2.17
N ALA A 10 -21.35 -59.36 3.05
CA ALA A 10 -21.13 -57.90 2.86
C ALA A 10 -21.29 -57.25 4.26
N THR A 11 -20.52 -56.30 4.79
CA THR A 11 -19.63 -55.27 4.25
C THR A 11 -18.77 -54.74 5.40
N ALA A 12 -17.58 -54.23 5.08
CA ALA A 12 -16.59 -53.69 6.00
C ALA A 12 -16.99 -52.35 6.69
N THR A 13 -16.57 -52.24 7.95
CA THR A 13 -16.01 -51.10 8.72
C THR A 13 -16.74 -49.75 8.79
N PRO A 14 -16.95 -49.17 10.01
CA PRO A 14 -17.51 -47.83 10.18
C PRO A 14 -16.49 -46.75 9.81
N ARG A 15 -16.85 -45.88 8.86
CA ARG A 15 -16.04 -44.74 8.43
C ARG A 15 -16.30 -43.55 9.37
N ILE A 16 -15.32 -43.27 10.23
CA ILE A 16 -15.23 -42.07 11.06
C ILE A 16 -15.44 -40.83 10.18
N ARG A 17 -16.54 -40.09 10.40
CA ARG A 17 -16.72 -38.76 9.80
C ARG A 17 -15.84 -37.76 10.55
N ARG A 18 -14.60 -37.59 10.07
CA ARG A 18 -13.71 -36.51 10.49
C ARG A 18 -14.21 -35.20 9.88
N VAL A 19 -14.53 -34.24 10.75
CA VAL A 19 -14.79 -32.84 10.41
C VAL A 19 -13.59 -32.31 9.61
N GLN A 20 -13.85 -31.85 8.39
CA GLN A 20 -12.92 -30.96 7.68
C GLN A 20 -13.67 -29.71 7.24
N ASN A 21 -13.81 -28.79 8.20
CA ASN A 21 -14.08 -27.39 7.93
C ASN A 21 -12.81 -26.78 7.33
N GLN A 22 -12.52 -27.05 6.06
CA GLN A 22 -11.48 -26.33 5.33
C GLN A 22 -12.06 -24.99 4.87
N LYS A 23 -11.93 -23.98 5.74
CA LYS A 23 -11.85 -22.59 5.27
C LYS A 23 -10.67 -22.54 4.29
N ARG A 24 -10.97 -22.54 2.98
CA ARG A 24 -10.01 -22.07 1.97
C ARG A 24 -9.74 -20.60 2.29
N ILE A 25 -8.68 -20.35 3.06
CA ILE A 25 -8.02 -19.07 3.06
C ILE A 25 -7.45 -18.96 1.64
N ALA A 26 -8.03 -18.08 0.83
CA ALA A 26 -7.47 -17.78 -0.49
C ALA A 26 -6.01 -17.38 -0.29
N PRO A 27 -5.07 -17.83 -1.14
CA PRO A 27 -3.73 -17.25 -1.11
C PRO A 27 -3.87 -15.74 -1.27
N GLY A 28 -3.29 -14.99 -0.35
CA GLY A 28 -3.18 -13.53 -0.48
C GLY A 28 -2.51 -13.19 -1.83
N PRO A 29 -2.69 -11.96 -2.34
CA PRO A 29 -2.23 -11.63 -3.68
C PRO A 29 -0.70 -11.70 -3.73
N THR A 30 -0.18 -12.79 -4.28
CA THR A 30 1.22 -12.91 -4.71
C THR A 30 1.38 -12.13 -6.00
N MET A 31 2.29 -11.15 -5.99
CA MET A 31 2.78 -10.48 -7.17
C MET A 31 3.19 -11.56 -8.20
N THR A 32 2.59 -11.53 -9.40
CA THR A 32 2.92 -12.47 -10.48
C THR A 32 4.43 -12.40 -10.76
N PRO A 33 5.10 -13.51 -11.12
CA PRO A 33 6.56 -13.60 -11.22
C PRO A 33 7.24 -12.61 -12.20
N ALA A 34 6.46 -11.84 -12.97
CA ALA A 34 6.96 -10.79 -13.86
C ALA A 34 7.05 -9.38 -13.22
N ALA A 35 6.31 -9.10 -12.14
CA ALA A 35 6.34 -7.79 -11.48
C ALA A 35 7.16 -7.85 -10.19
N ARG A 36 7.95 -6.80 -9.96
CA ARG A 36 8.77 -6.62 -8.75
C ARG A 36 8.73 -5.16 -8.31
N LEU A 37 9.11 -4.89 -7.06
CA LEU A 37 9.38 -3.52 -6.64
C LEU A 37 10.63 -2.98 -7.34
N PRO A 38 10.72 -1.65 -7.57
CA PRO A 38 11.93 -1.03 -8.09
C PRO A 38 13.12 -1.39 -7.20
N ALA A 39 14.26 -1.75 -7.80
CA ALA A 39 15.47 -2.10 -7.06
C ALA A 39 16.50 -0.96 -6.99
N HIS A 40 16.37 0.04 -7.86
CA HIS A 40 17.26 1.22 -7.90
C HIS A 40 16.54 2.42 -8.51
N LYS A 41 17.14 3.62 -8.34
CA LYS A 41 16.54 4.91 -8.75
C LYS A 41 16.23 5.10 -10.25
N HIS A 42 16.64 4.16 -11.09
CA HIS A 42 16.40 4.16 -12.55
C HIS A 42 15.53 2.99 -13.02
N ASP A 43 14.99 2.19 -12.09
CA ASP A 43 14.24 0.96 -12.40
C ASP A 43 12.79 1.27 -12.81
N LEU A 44 12.65 2.02 -13.90
CA LEU A 44 11.37 2.44 -14.46
C LEU A 44 10.55 1.25 -14.96
N ALA A 45 11.22 0.19 -15.43
CA ALA A 45 10.59 -1.03 -15.90
C ALA A 45 9.80 -1.74 -14.80
N ALA A 46 10.32 -1.77 -13.56
CA ALA A 46 9.59 -2.31 -12.42
C ALA A 46 8.32 -1.50 -12.11
N VAL A 47 8.40 -0.17 -12.12
CA VAL A 47 7.23 0.71 -11.89
C VAL A 47 6.18 0.50 -12.98
N GLU A 48 6.60 0.39 -14.24
CA GLU A 48 5.69 0.14 -15.35
C GLU A 48 5.02 -1.23 -15.26
N ALA A 49 5.76 -2.26 -14.84
CA ALA A 49 5.20 -3.59 -14.60
C ALA A 49 4.14 -3.57 -13.50
N LEU A 50 4.38 -2.85 -12.39
CA LEU A 50 3.41 -2.67 -11.31
C LEU A 50 2.16 -1.91 -11.78
N ALA A 51 2.31 -0.88 -12.62
CA ALA A 51 1.20 -0.10 -13.16
C ALA A 51 0.23 -0.91 -14.03
N ARG A 52 0.66 -2.07 -14.55
CA ARG A 52 -0.18 -3.00 -15.34
C ARG A 52 -0.94 -4.01 -14.47
N LEU A 53 -0.66 -4.06 -13.16
CA LEU A 53 -1.32 -4.95 -12.22
C LEU A 53 -2.48 -4.24 -11.51
N PRO A 54 -3.51 -4.98 -11.06
CA PRO A 54 -4.50 -4.41 -10.16
C PRO A 54 -3.82 -3.92 -8.87
N ALA A 55 -4.28 -2.79 -8.34
CA ALA A 55 -3.71 -2.19 -7.13
C ALA A 55 -3.64 -3.18 -5.95
N SER A 56 -4.62 -4.08 -5.83
CA SER A 56 -4.64 -5.14 -4.81
C SER A 56 -3.41 -6.06 -4.82
N ALA A 57 -2.68 -6.16 -5.94
CA ALA A 57 -1.49 -6.98 -6.06
C ALA A 57 -0.22 -6.33 -5.47
N TRP A 58 -0.19 -5.01 -5.30
CA TRP A 58 1.02 -4.30 -4.87
C TRP A 58 0.79 -3.25 -3.78
N ILE A 59 -0.45 -2.86 -3.48
CA ILE A 59 -0.77 -1.81 -2.50
C ILE A 59 -0.25 -2.12 -1.09
N ALA A 60 -0.12 -3.41 -0.74
CA ALA A 60 0.51 -3.83 0.52
C ALA A 60 1.97 -3.36 0.65
N HIS A 61 2.63 -3.06 -0.47
CA HIS A 61 3.99 -2.54 -0.56
C HIS A 61 4.06 -1.01 -0.70
N ALA A 62 2.93 -0.29 -0.52
CA ALA A 62 2.92 1.16 -0.54
C ALA A 62 3.98 1.80 0.39
N PRO A 63 4.26 1.30 1.62
CA PRO A 63 5.33 1.85 2.44
C PRO A 63 6.70 1.83 1.76
N GLN A 64 7.08 0.70 1.14
CA GLN A 64 8.33 0.57 0.40
C GLN A 64 8.35 1.43 -0.86
N LEU A 65 7.20 1.59 -1.53
CA LEU A 65 7.10 2.47 -2.69
C LEU A 65 7.28 3.94 -2.30
N LEU A 66 6.73 4.36 -1.15
CA LEU A 66 6.89 5.73 -0.66
C LEU A 66 8.37 6.10 -0.41
N GLU A 67 9.25 5.14 -0.11
CA GLU A 67 10.69 5.41 0.06
C GLU A 67 11.34 6.00 -1.19
N TRP A 68 10.83 5.70 -2.39
CA TRP A 68 11.30 6.29 -3.64
C TRP A 68 10.98 7.78 -3.77
N LEU A 69 10.18 8.34 -2.86
CA LEU A 69 9.84 9.76 -2.80
C LEU A 69 10.75 10.56 -1.87
N ARG A 70 11.76 9.92 -1.24
CA ARG A 70 12.74 10.62 -0.39
C ARG A 70 13.62 11.60 -1.18
N ASP A 71 13.82 11.35 -2.47
CA ASP A 71 14.57 12.24 -3.36
C ASP A 71 13.79 12.39 -4.66
N GLY A 72 13.16 13.56 -4.83
CA GLY A 72 12.38 13.89 -6.02
C GLY A 72 13.20 13.91 -7.31
N ASN A 73 14.54 13.94 -7.23
CA ASN A 73 15.42 13.88 -8.39
C ASN A 73 15.60 12.45 -8.93
N TRP A 74 15.20 11.42 -8.18
CA TRP A 74 15.26 10.05 -8.67
C TRP A 74 14.30 9.87 -9.84
N PRO A 75 14.76 9.34 -10.99
CA PRO A 75 13.88 9.13 -12.15
C PRO A 75 12.62 8.31 -11.86
N VAL A 76 12.69 7.38 -10.90
CA VAL A 76 11.54 6.58 -10.44
C VAL A 76 10.55 7.34 -9.54
N ALA A 77 10.93 8.45 -8.90
CA ALA A 77 10.09 9.12 -7.90
C ALA A 77 8.74 9.55 -8.46
N ARG A 78 8.75 10.28 -9.58
CA ARG A 78 7.52 10.79 -10.22
C ARG A 78 6.61 9.66 -10.77
N PRO A 79 7.15 8.62 -11.44
CA PRO A 79 6.37 7.43 -11.80
C PRO A 79 5.76 6.72 -10.58
N VAL A 80 6.52 6.54 -9.51
CA VAL A 80 6.03 5.89 -8.28
C VAL A 80 4.93 6.73 -7.61
N ALA A 81 5.09 8.05 -7.54
CA ALA A 81 4.05 8.92 -7.01
C ALA A 81 2.75 8.83 -7.81
N ARG A 82 2.82 8.77 -9.14
CA ARG A 82 1.64 8.56 -10.00
C ARG A 82 0.98 7.21 -9.76
N LEU A 83 1.77 6.16 -9.61
CA LEU A 83 1.28 4.82 -9.30
C LEU A 83 0.53 4.82 -7.97
N LEU A 84 1.12 5.38 -6.91
CA LEU A 84 0.48 5.49 -5.59
C LEU A 84 -0.79 6.35 -5.65
N ALA A 85 -0.75 7.49 -6.34
CA ALA A 85 -1.90 8.38 -6.50
C ALA A 85 -3.10 7.70 -7.16
N SER A 86 -2.87 6.76 -8.08
CA SER A 86 -3.95 6.01 -8.75
C SER A 86 -4.84 5.19 -7.81
N THR A 87 -4.42 5.01 -6.55
CA THR A 87 -5.16 4.25 -5.54
C THR A 87 -5.93 5.12 -4.55
N GLY A 88 -5.78 6.46 -4.67
CA GLY A 88 -6.46 7.44 -3.82
C GLY A 88 -6.29 7.13 -2.33
N ALA A 89 -7.43 7.01 -1.64
CA ALA A 89 -7.49 6.76 -0.19
C ALA A 89 -6.71 5.52 0.29
N ALA A 90 -6.49 4.51 -0.56
CA ALA A 90 -5.81 3.28 -0.16
C ALA A 90 -4.33 3.49 0.21
N THR A 91 -3.69 4.55 -0.30
CA THR A 91 -2.30 4.91 0.06
C THR A 91 -2.22 5.68 1.39
N MET A 92 -3.33 6.25 1.87
CA MET A 92 -3.31 7.16 3.03
C MET A 92 -2.80 6.53 4.33
N PRO A 93 -3.10 5.26 4.67
CA PRO A 93 -2.53 4.64 5.87
C PRO A 93 -1.00 4.54 5.83
N ALA A 94 -0.40 4.37 4.64
CA ALA A 94 1.05 4.34 4.50
C ALA A 94 1.65 5.75 4.62
N LEU A 95 1.02 6.75 4.00
CA LEU A 95 1.43 8.16 4.14
C LEU A 95 1.31 8.67 5.57
N ALA A 96 0.23 8.33 6.29
CA ALA A 96 0.06 8.73 7.68
C ALA A 96 1.26 8.32 8.54
N ARG A 97 1.81 7.12 8.32
CA ARG A 97 3.02 6.65 9.02
C ARG A 97 4.26 7.46 8.68
N VAL A 98 4.40 7.96 7.45
CA VAL A 98 5.51 8.86 7.07
C VAL A 98 5.39 10.18 7.84
N PHE A 99 4.20 10.75 7.91
CA PHE A 99 3.96 12.02 8.61
C PHE A 99 4.02 11.89 10.14
N ASP A 100 3.77 10.70 10.69
CA ASP A 100 3.92 10.40 12.12
C ASP A 100 5.38 10.08 12.52
N GLY A 101 6.29 9.89 11.56
CA GLY A 101 7.73 9.69 11.82
C GLY A 101 8.51 11.00 11.86
N ASP A 102 9.84 10.92 11.95
CA ASP A 102 10.73 12.08 12.16
C ASP A 102 11.52 12.49 10.89
N ASP A 103 11.26 11.83 9.76
CA ASP A 103 12.02 12.04 8.53
C ASP A 103 11.51 13.24 7.73
N ALA A 104 12.08 14.41 8.01
CA ALA A 104 11.68 15.68 7.40
C ALA A 104 11.83 15.68 5.87
N ILE A 105 12.94 15.13 5.35
CA ILE A 105 13.18 15.02 3.91
C ILE A 105 12.08 14.16 3.26
N TRP A 106 11.75 13.03 3.87
CA TRP A 106 10.72 12.14 3.34
C TRP A 106 9.33 12.78 3.36
N LYS A 107 8.98 13.50 4.43
CA LYS A 107 7.74 14.28 4.52
C LYS A 107 7.66 15.30 3.37
N CYS A 108 8.72 16.07 3.17
CA CYS A 108 8.82 17.06 2.11
C CYS A 108 8.60 16.43 0.73
N GLY A 109 9.35 15.37 0.41
CA GLY A 109 9.23 14.66 -0.86
C GLY A 109 7.84 14.05 -1.10
N CYS A 110 7.17 13.54 -0.06
CA CYS A 110 5.79 13.06 -0.15
C CYS A 110 4.79 14.18 -0.45
N ILE A 111 4.95 15.35 0.18
CA ILE A 111 4.08 16.51 -0.07
C ILE A 111 4.22 16.96 -1.53
N GLU A 112 5.45 17.14 -1.99
CA GLU A 112 5.74 17.72 -3.31
C GLU A 112 5.43 16.75 -4.46
N SER A 113 5.75 15.46 -4.29
CA SER A 113 5.66 14.48 -5.37
C SER A 113 4.29 13.80 -5.46
N LEU A 114 3.61 13.62 -4.32
CA LEU A 114 2.37 12.83 -4.25
C LEU A 114 1.16 13.68 -3.86
N LEU A 115 1.19 14.35 -2.70
CA LEU A 115 0.00 15.07 -2.22
C LEU A 115 -0.37 16.26 -3.12
N ALA A 116 0.62 16.93 -3.72
CA ALA A 116 0.39 18.00 -4.68
C ALA A 116 -0.42 17.53 -5.91
N ALA A 117 -0.32 16.24 -6.28
CA ALA A 117 -1.03 15.65 -7.42
C ALA A 117 -2.40 15.08 -7.07
N LEU A 118 -2.71 14.90 -5.78
CA LEU A 118 -3.99 14.32 -5.32
C LEU A 118 -5.07 15.39 -5.09
N PRO A 119 -6.35 15.07 -5.34
CA PRO A 119 -7.46 15.94 -4.96
C PRO A 119 -7.54 16.03 -3.42
N PRO A 120 -8.01 17.17 -2.86
CA PRO A 120 -8.10 17.36 -1.39
C PRO A 120 -8.83 16.24 -0.66
N ALA A 121 -9.94 15.76 -1.25
CA ALA A 121 -10.74 14.69 -0.67
C ALA A 121 -9.93 13.41 -0.38
N ASP A 122 -8.88 13.13 -1.15
CA ASP A 122 -8.09 11.90 -0.99
C ASP A 122 -7.12 11.96 0.19
N TRP A 123 -6.65 13.16 0.59
CA TRP A 123 -5.70 13.33 1.70
C TRP A 123 -6.25 14.13 2.87
N GLU A 124 -7.54 14.45 2.90
CA GLU A 124 -8.18 15.21 3.98
C GLU A 124 -7.91 14.61 5.38
N SER A 125 -7.81 13.27 5.47
CA SER A 125 -7.43 12.57 6.71
C SER A 125 -6.02 12.93 7.24
N LEU A 126 -5.14 13.45 6.37
CA LEU A 126 -3.81 13.93 6.71
C LEU A 126 -3.78 15.42 7.06
N ARG A 127 -4.87 16.18 6.83
CA ARG A 127 -4.91 17.63 7.08
C ARG A 127 -4.42 18.01 8.48
N PRO A 128 -4.82 17.35 9.58
CA PRO A 128 -4.31 17.72 10.91
C PRO A 128 -2.79 17.60 11.05
N ARG A 129 -2.18 16.61 10.39
CA ARG A 129 -0.73 16.40 10.40
C ARG A 129 0.00 17.47 9.59
N LEU A 130 -0.56 17.81 8.42
CA LEU A 130 -0.05 18.88 7.57
C LEU A 130 -0.17 20.25 8.26
N GLN A 131 -1.26 20.50 8.97
CA GLN A 131 -1.44 21.73 9.74
C GLN A 131 -0.42 21.82 10.88
N ARG A 132 -0.20 20.74 11.63
CA ARG A 132 0.85 20.72 12.67
C ARG A 132 2.23 20.97 12.07
N LEU A 133 2.53 20.37 10.92
CA LEU A 133 3.80 20.59 10.20
C LEU A 133 3.95 22.03 9.72
N ALA A 134 2.86 22.68 9.32
CA ALA A 134 2.85 24.06 8.89
C ALA A 134 3.00 25.06 10.06
N ASP A 135 2.36 24.79 11.20
CA ASP A 135 2.21 25.75 12.30
C ASP A 135 3.25 25.57 13.42
N ALA A 136 3.68 24.34 13.68
CA ALA A 136 4.61 24.00 14.75
C ALA A 136 5.64 22.95 14.29
N PRO A 137 6.44 23.26 13.25
CA PRO A 137 7.50 22.37 12.80
C PRO A 137 8.64 22.29 13.82
N ASP A 138 9.29 21.14 13.88
CA ASP A 138 10.56 21.02 14.58
C ASP A 138 11.74 21.63 13.77
N PRO A 139 12.95 21.75 14.34
CA PRO A 139 14.08 22.34 13.64
C PRO A 139 14.49 21.59 12.36
N ALA A 140 14.35 20.26 12.31
CA ALA A 140 14.69 19.48 11.11
C ALA A 140 13.65 19.68 10.02
N GLU A 141 12.37 19.72 10.39
CA GLU A 141 11.25 20.00 9.47
C GLU A 141 11.32 21.40 8.85
N LEU A 142 11.83 22.38 9.60
CA LEU A 142 12.15 23.71 9.08
C LEU A 142 13.36 23.68 8.15
N ALA A 143 14.46 23.06 8.58
CA ALA A 143 15.72 23.04 7.84
C ALA A 143 15.59 22.35 6.48
N GLU A 144 14.81 21.26 6.41
CA GLU A 144 14.60 20.48 5.20
C GLU A 144 13.39 20.94 4.37
N GLY A 145 12.74 22.04 4.75
CA GLY A 145 11.63 22.66 3.98
C GLY A 145 10.28 21.93 4.05
N ALA A 146 10.14 20.91 4.91
CA ALA A 146 8.89 20.16 5.06
C ALA A 146 7.73 21.06 5.52
N ALA A 147 8.01 22.02 6.41
CA ALA A 147 7.04 23.01 6.88
C ALA A 147 6.53 23.90 5.73
N GLU A 148 7.45 24.40 4.90
CA GLU A 148 7.11 25.27 3.75
C GLU A 148 6.29 24.52 2.70
N ALA A 149 6.66 23.26 2.42
CA ALA A 149 5.92 22.40 1.52
C ALA A 149 4.47 22.21 2.01
N ALA A 150 4.27 21.95 3.30
CA ALA A 150 2.95 21.77 3.90
C ALA A 150 2.11 23.07 3.80
N GLN A 151 2.69 24.21 4.18
CA GLN A 151 2.01 25.50 4.07
C GLN A 151 1.62 25.82 2.61
N THR A 152 2.50 25.55 1.66
CA THR A 152 2.24 25.78 0.23
C THR A 152 1.12 24.90 -0.27
N LEU A 153 1.10 23.62 0.11
CA LEU A 153 0.01 22.71 -0.22
C LEU A 153 -1.32 23.22 0.34
N LEU A 154 -1.38 23.53 1.64
CA LEU A 154 -2.62 24.00 2.31
C LEU A 154 -3.14 25.30 1.66
N ARG A 155 -2.28 26.31 1.48
CA ARG A 155 -2.66 27.58 0.84
C ARG A 155 -3.23 27.41 -0.58
N ARG A 156 -2.68 26.49 -1.38
CA ARG A 156 -3.17 26.23 -2.74
C ARG A 156 -4.57 25.62 -2.74
N ARG A 157 -4.96 24.97 -1.65
CA ARG A 157 -6.18 24.16 -1.57
C ARG A 157 -7.31 24.87 -0.84
N ASP A 158 -6.99 25.77 0.08
CA ASP A 158 -7.99 26.66 0.70
C ASP A 158 -8.48 27.76 -0.28
N ARG A 159 -7.79 27.93 -1.41
CA ARG A 159 -8.14 28.87 -2.50
C ARG A 159 -8.87 28.23 -3.69
N ALA A 160 -8.96 26.89 -3.72
CA ALA A 160 -9.53 26.13 -4.83
C ALA A 160 -10.97 25.72 -4.52
#